data_AF-A0AAJ5W2Z6-F1
#
_entry.id   AF-A0AAJ5W2Z6-F1
#
_cell.length_a   1.000
_cell.length_b   1.000
_cell.length_c   1.000
_cell.angle_alpha   90.00
_cell.angle_beta   90.00
_cell.angle_gamma   90.00
#
_symmetry.space_group_name_H-M   'P 1'
#
loop_
_entity.id
_entity.type
_entity.pdbx_description
1 polymer ?
#
loop_
_entity_poly.entity_id
_entity_poly.type
_entity_poly.pdbx_seq_one_letter_code
_entity_poly.pdbx_strand_id
1 'polypeptide(L)'
;MIRYALTRLALLLLGLLVASALIFLTLRVLPGDVAQLIAGLNATPEQIEAIRDRLGLDAPLVVQYLQWIGGILTGDLGSSQLTGTPVIDELLQKAEVTIPLGLMALTVALLIALPFGVLSAVRRGRRDGTALNVGAQTIAAVPVVWAGMMLVIVFAVWLGWLPAQGFPREGWDDPARAFRSLLLPAVTIGVIEGAMLMRFVRSATLQAVGQDYVRTAAAKGLTRTRALLQHGLPNVGLSIITVLGLQVAGILVGAVVIEQLFGLPGIGRMLVADVGNRDLPKVQGELLVLTGFVLVVGFVVDLLHRVIDPRQREAE
;
A
#
# COMPACT_ATOMS: atom_id res chain seq x y z
N MET A 1 22.92 -10.24 -12.91
CA MET A 1 22.46 -9.70 -11.59
C MET A 1 22.70 -8.20 -11.48
N ILE A 2 23.95 -7.72 -11.56
CA ILE A 2 24.26 -6.28 -11.41
C ILE A 2 23.55 -5.43 -12.48
N ARG A 3 23.61 -5.81 -13.75
CA ARG A 3 22.92 -5.08 -14.84
C ARG A 3 21.41 -4.92 -14.58
N TYR A 4 20.73 -6.00 -14.20
CA TYR A 4 19.31 -5.95 -13.86
C TYR A 4 19.01 -5.07 -12.65
N ALA A 5 19.79 -5.20 -11.57
CA ALA A 5 19.63 -4.37 -10.39
C ALA A 5 19.82 -2.88 -10.73
N LEU A 6 20.81 -2.55 -11.57
CA LEU A 6 21.02 -1.19 -12.07
C LEU A 6 19.86 -0.71 -12.95
N THR A 7 19.32 -1.54 -13.84
CA THR A 7 18.14 -1.19 -14.64
C THR A 7 16.93 -0.92 -13.76
N ARG A 8 16.66 -1.79 -12.77
CA ARG A 8 15.54 -1.61 -11.83
C ARG A 8 15.74 -0.39 -10.93
N LEU A 9 16.98 -0.13 -10.49
CA LEU A 9 17.32 1.07 -9.74
C LEU A 9 17.10 2.33 -10.60
N ALA A 10 17.51 2.32 -11.87
CA ALA A 10 17.27 3.43 -12.78
C ALA A 10 15.76 3.67 -12.99
N LEU A 11 14.96 2.62 -13.11
CA LEU A 11 13.49 2.73 -13.19
C LEU A 11 12.87 3.25 -11.89
N LEU A 12 13.38 2.83 -10.73
CA LEU A 12 12.97 3.37 -9.43
C LEU A 12 13.28 4.87 -9.34
N LEU A 13 14.51 5.28 -9.67
CA LEU A 13 14.93 6.68 -9.65
C LEU A 13 14.13 7.53 -10.64
N LEU A 14 13.88 7.01 -11.85
CA LEU A 14 13.02 7.68 -12.83
C LEU A 14 11.58 7.79 -12.33
N GLY A 15 11.04 6.72 -11.73
CA GLY A 15 9.70 6.72 -11.15
C GLY A 15 9.55 7.72 -10.02
N LEU A 16 10.53 7.80 -9.12
CA LEU A 16 10.60 8.78 -8.04
C LEU A 16 10.68 10.21 -8.60
N LEU A 17 11.52 10.45 -9.61
CA LEU A 17 11.65 11.75 -10.26
C LEU A 17 10.35 12.21 -10.93
N VAL A 18 9.68 11.30 -11.65
CA VAL A 18 8.39 11.59 -12.29
C VAL A 18 7.32 11.84 -11.23
N ALA A 19 7.25 11.00 -10.19
CA ALA A 19 6.30 11.17 -9.09
C ALA A 19 6.52 12.49 -8.36
N SER A 20 7.75 12.84 -8.01
CA SER A 20 8.08 14.09 -7.32
C SER A 20 7.73 15.31 -8.18
N ALA A 21 8.02 15.28 -9.48
CA ALA A 21 7.64 16.34 -10.40
C ALA A 21 6.11 16.48 -10.52
N LEU A 22 5.39 15.36 -10.63
CA LEU A 22 3.92 15.37 -10.68
C LEU A 22 3.29 15.90 -9.40
N ILE A 23 3.76 15.45 -8.23
CA ILE A 23 3.29 15.94 -6.92
C ILE A 23 3.56 17.45 -6.80
N PHE A 24 4.77 17.88 -7.13
CA PHE A 24 5.16 19.28 -7.09
C PHE A 24 4.28 20.15 -7.99
N LEU A 25 4.08 19.74 -9.26
CA LEU A 25 3.28 20.50 -10.22
C LEU A 25 1.81 20.52 -9.84
N THR A 26 1.25 19.40 -9.39
CA THR A 26 -0.16 19.36 -8.97
C THR A 26 -0.42 20.25 -7.76
N LEU A 27 0.49 20.28 -6.78
CA LEU A 27 0.31 21.11 -5.59
C LEU A 27 0.59 22.60 -5.82
N ARG A 28 1.39 22.97 -6.83
CA ARG A 28 1.71 24.38 -7.13
C ARG A 28 0.92 25.00 -8.27
N VAL A 29 0.49 24.21 -9.25
CA VAL A 29 -0.18 24.71 -10.46
C VAL A 29 -1.70 24.57 -10.36
N LEU A 30 -2.19 23.44 -9.84
CA LEU A 30 -3.62 23.15 -9.81
C LEU A 30 -4.43 24.14 -8.94
N PRO A 31 -3.93 24.61 -7.77
CA PRO A 31 -4.67 25.55 -6.94
C PRO A 31 -4.65 27.00 -7.46
N GLY A 32 -3.86 27.32 -8.48
CA GLY A 32 -3.60 28.69 -8.90
C GLY A 32 -2.58 29.37 -7.97
N ASP A 33 -2.98 30.44 -7.26
CA ASP A 33 -2.10 31.13 -6.33
C ASP A 33 -2.03 30.40 -4.97
N VAL A 34 -0.92 29.70 -4.76
CA VAL A 34 -0.64 28.96 -3.51
C VAL A 34 -0.62 29.89 -2.29
N ALA A 35 -0.08 31.10 -2.42
CA ALA A 35 -0.03 32.04 -1.29
C ALA A 35 -1.44 32.47 -0.91
N GLN A 36 -2.29 32.78 -1.89
CA GLN A 36 -3.72 33.09 -1.67
C GLN A 36 -4.48 31.91 -1.05
N LEU A 37 -4.19 30.68 -1.51
CA LEU A 37 -4.84 29.47 -1.01
C LEU A 37 -4.59 29.24 0.48
N ILE A 38 -3.33 29.44 0.91
CA ILE A 38 -2.87 29.29 2.29
C ILE A 38 -3.37 30.47 3.14
N ALA A 39 -3.28 31.70 2.63
CA ALA A 39 -3.70 32.90 3.36
C ALA A 39 -5.23 32.92 3.60
N GLY A 40 -6.00 32.34 2.69
CA GLY A 40 -7.46 32.29 2.74
C GLY A 40 -8.12 33.53 2.15
N LEU A 41 -9.45 33.51 2.09
CA LEU A 41 -10.25 34.53 1.37
C LEU A 41 -10.22 35.92 2.02
N ASN A 42 -9.86 36.00 3.32
CA ASN A 42 -9.89 37.23 4.11
C ASN A 42 -8.49 37.79 4.41
N ALA A 43 -7.43 37.22 3.84
CA ALA A 43 -6.08 37.69 4.10
C ALA A 43 -5.82 39.04 3.45
N THR A 44 -5.05 39.89 4.13
CA THR A 44 -4.61 41.16 3.55
C THR A 44 -3.54 40.92 2.49
N PRO A 45 -3.38 41.82 1.50
CA PRO A 45 -2.33 41.71 0.49
C PRO A 45 -0.93 41.53 1.10
N GLU A 46 -0.65 42.18 2.23
CA GLU A 46 0.63 42.09 2.93
C GLU A 46 0.86 40.70 3.53
N GLN A 47 -0.20 40.03 4.01
CA GLN A 47 -0.11 38.66 4.54
C GLN A 47 0.16 37.65 3.41
N ILE A 48 -0.46 37.86 2.25
CA ILE A 48 -0.26 37.00 1.07
C ILE A 48 1.18 37.12 0.58
N GLU A 49 1.71 38.35 0.48
CA GLU A 49 3.09 38.56 0.03
C GLU A 49 4.11 37.99 1.03
N ALA A 50 3.88 38.16 2.34
CA ALA A 50 4.73 37.55 3.36
C ALA A 50 4.77 36.01 3.28
N ILE A 51 3.66 35.36 2.91
CA ILE A 51 3.61 33.91 2.68
C ILE A 51 4.37 33.56 1.39
N ARG A 52 4.23 34.39 0.34
CA ARG A 52 4.89 34.20 -0.95
C ARG A 52 6.42 34.22 -0.81
N ASP A 53 6.93 35.23 -0.11
CA ASP A 53 8.35 35.38 0.22
C ASP A 53 8.85 34.20 1.06
N ARG A 54 8.13 33.84 2.13
CA ARG A 54 8.53 32.77 3.06
C ARG A 54 8.60 31.40 2.37
N LEU A 55 7.72 31.13 1.41
CA LEU A 55 7.67 29.87 0.67
C LEU A 55 8.51 29.90 -0.63
N GLY A 56 9.18 31.02 -0.91
CA GLY A 56 9.99 31.20 -2.12
C GLY A 56 9.18 31.08 -3.41
N LEU A 57 7.90 31.46 -3.37
CA LEU A 57 6.96 31.28 -4.48
C LEU A 57 7.23 32.26 -5.65
N ASP A 58 8.04 33.29 -5.44
CA ASP A 58 8.48 34.24 -6.49
C ASP A 58 9.58 33.69 -7.39
N ALA A 59 10.29 32.66 -6.94
CA ALA A 59 11.32 32.03 -7.75
C ALA A 59 10.70 31.28 -8.94
N PRO A 60 11.39 31.10 -10.07
CA PRO A 60 10.91 30.24 -11.15
C PRO A 60 10.60 28.81 -10.65
N LEU A 61 9.56 28.16 -11.19
CA LEU A 61 9.13 26.82 -10.76
C LEU A 61 10.26 25.78 -10.72
N VAL A 62 11.21 25.87 -11.66
CA VAL A 62 12.38 24.98 -11.72
C VAL A 62 13.27 25.18 -10.49
N VAL A 63 13.49 26.42 -10.06
CA VAL A 63 14.31 26.74 -8.88
C VAL A 63 13.62 26.22 -7.62
N GLN A 64 12.31 26.47 -7.49
CA GLN A 64 11.50 25.96 -6.39
C GLN A 64 11.56 24.42 -6.29
N TYR A 65 11.50 23.73 -7.43
CA TYR A 65 11.59 22.27 -7.50
C TYR A 65 12.97 21.77 -7.06
N LEU A 66 14.05 22.39 -7.57
CA LEU A 66 15.42 22.01 -7.23
C LEU A 66 15.73 22.24 -5.74
N GLN A 67 15.23 23.33 -5.15
CA GLN A 67 15.37 23.60 -3.72
C GLN A 67 14.64 22.54 -2.89
N TRP A 68 13.40 22.21 -3.26
CA TRP A 68 12.63 21.19 -2.55
C TRP A 68 13.29 19.80 -2.63
N ILE A 69 13.71 19.36 -3.82
CA ILE A 69 14.44 18.09 -3.98
C ILE A 69 15.78 18.13 -3.23
N GLY A 70 16.49 19.25 -3.26
CA GLY A 70 17.73 19.44 -2.49
C GLY A 70 17.51 19.22 -0.99
N GLY A 71 16.43 19.78 -0.43
CA GLY A 71 16.01 19.54 0.95
C GLY A 71 15.75 18.07 1.24
N ILE A 72 14.96 17.40 0.38
CA ILE A 72 14.64 15.97 0.53
C ILE A 72 15.91 15.11 0.56
N LEU A 73 16.88 15.38 -0.31
CA LEU A 73 18.14 14.63 -0.36
C LEU A 73 18.99 14.82 0.91
N THR A 74 18.77 15.92 1.65
CA THR A 74 19.38 16.17 2.96
C THR A 74 18.53 15.68 4.14
N GLY A 75 17.36 15.09 3.89
CA GLY A 75 16.43 14.61 4.91
C GLY A 75 15.42 15.66 5.39
N ASP A 76 15.35 16.83 4.74
CA ASP A 76 14.41 17.89 5.06
C ASP A 76 13.17 17.80 4.15
N LEU A 77 12.04 17.37 4.73
CA LEU A 77 10.73 17.35 4.06
C LEU A 77 9.97 18.68 4.24
N GLY A 78 10.58 19.67 4.87
CA GLY A 78 9.97 20.92 5.29
C GLY A 78 9.24 20.80 6.62
N SER A 79 8.51 21.87 6.93
CA SER A 79 7.71 21.99 8.14
C SER A 79 6.25 22.33 7.81
N SER A 80 5.37 21.86 8.68
CA SER A 80 3.97 22.24 8.73
C SER A 80 3.79 23.76 8.76
N GLN A 81 2.87 24.28 7.94
CA GLN A 81 2.53 25.69 7.97
C GLN A 81 1.63 26.05 9.16
N LEU A 82 0.87 25.08 9.66
CA LEU A 82 -0.07 25.28 10.76
C LEU A 82 0.61 25.16 12.12
N THR A 83 1.44 24.13 12.29
CA THR A 83 2.03 23.75 13.59
C THR A 83 3.52 24.04 13.67
N GLY A 84 4.20 24.29 12.55
CA GLY A 84 5.65 24.52 12.50
C GLY A 84 6.50 23.28 12.74
N THR A 85 5.87 22.13 12.99
CA THR A 85 6.54 20.85 13.24
C THR A 85 7.20 20.30 11.96
N PRO A 86 8.39 19.67 12.06
CA PRO A 86 9.00 19.00 10.93
C PRO A 86 8.12 17.86 10.40
N VAL A 87 7.93 17.80 9.08
CA VAL A 87 7.06 16.80 8.45
C VAL A 87 7.60 15.38 8.65
N ILE A 88 8.92 15.22 8.69
CA ILE A 88 9.57 13.92 8.91
C ILE A 88 9.24 13.32 10.27
N ASP A 89 9.17 14.14 11.33
CA ASP A 89 8.91 13.67 12.70
C ASP A 89 7.47 13.16 12.82
N GLU A 90 6.51 13.90 12.23
CA GLU A 90 5.12 13.47 12.18
C GLU A 90 4.97 12.17 11.38
N LEU A 91 5.62 12.07 10.20
CA LEU A 91 5.59 10.88 9.37
C LEU A 91 6.13 9.65 10.09
N LEU A 92 7.26 9.77 10.79
CA LEU A 92 7.85 8.67 11.56
C LEU A 92 6.91 8.21 12.68
N GLN A 93 6.29 9.15 13.41
CA GLN A 93 5.32 8.82 14.44
C GLN A 93 4.08 8.12 13.86
N LYS A 94 3.53 8.61 12.74
CA LYS A 94 2.35 7.99 12.12
C LYS A 94 2.66 6.64 11.45
N ALA A 95 3.90 6.44 11.01
CA ALA A 95 4.36 5.18 10.42
C ALA A 95 4.28 4.01 11.41
N GLU A 96 4.37 4.26 12.72
CA GLU A 96 4.19 3.26 13.78
C GLU A 96 2.81 2.58 13.74
N VAL A 97 1.83 3.20 13.09
CA VAL A 97 0.47 2.66 12.92
C VAL A 97 0.28 2.12 11.51
N THR A 98 0.59 2.92 10.49
CA THR A 98 0.32 2.58 9.09
C THR A 98 1.13 1.38 8.60
N ILE A 99 2.42 1.28 8.97
CA ILE A 99 3.27 0.17 8.52
C ILE A 99 2.80 -1.17 9.12
N PRO A 100 2.63 -1.30 10.45
CA PRO A 100 2.12 -2.55 11.03
C PRO A 100 0.72 -2.91 10.54
N LEU A 101 -0.18 -1.92 10.37
CA LEU A 101 -1.50 -2.13 9.80
C LEU A 101 -1.41 -2.76 8.39
N GLY A 102 -0.57 -2.19 7.52
CA GLY A 102 -0.36 -2.70 6.17
C GLY A 102 0.23 -4.11 6.15
N LEU A 103 1.22 -4.39 7.00
CA LEU A 103 1.83 -5.73 7.12
C LEU A 103 0.83 -6.77 7.64
N MET A 104 0.02 -6.42 8.64
CA MET A 104 -1.03 -7.30 9.16
C MET A 104 -2.10 -7.56 8.10
N ALA A 105 -2.54 -6.52 7.38
CA ALA A 105 -3.50 -6.66 6.28
C ALA A 105 -2.97 -7.56 5.16
N LEU A 106 -1.71 -7.38 4.75
CA LEU A 106 -1.05 -8.24 3.78
C LEU A 106 -0.99 -9.70 4.25
N THR A 107 -0.66 -9.91 5.53
CA THR A 107 -0.61 -11.25 6.12
C THR A 107 -1.97 -11.93 6.06
N VAL A 108 -3.04 -11.23 6.45
CA VAL A 108 -4.41 -11.75 6.34
C VAL A 108 -4.77 -12.03 4.87
N ALA A 109 -4.43 -11.13 3.96
CA ALA A 109 -4.68 -11.32 2.53
C ALA A 109 -4.00 -12.58 1.99
N LEU A 110 -2.75 -12.84 2.35
CA LEU A 110 -2.01 -14.04 1.97
C LEU A 110 -2.60 -15.31 2.60
N LEU A 111 -2.96 -15.27 3.89
CA LEU A 111 -3.58 -16.39 4.59
C LEU A 111 -4.93 -16.80 4.00
N ILE A 112 -5.63 -15.88 3.33
CA ILE A 112 -6.87 -16.17 2.62
C ILE A 112 -6.57 -16.58 1.18
N ALA A 113 -5.85 -15.74 0.44
CA ALA A 113 -5.67 -15.89 -1.00
C ALA A 113 -4.96 -17.20 -1.39
N LEU A 114 -3.91 -17.57 -0.65
CA LEU A 114 -3.11 -18.76 -0.94
C LEU A 114 -3.92 -20.06 -0.81
N PRO A 115 -4.48 -20.42 0.36
CA PRO A 115 -5.20 -21.68 0.49
C PRO A 115 -6.47 -21.72 -0.36
N PHE A 116 -7.27 -20.65 -0.35
CA PHE A 116 -8.54 -20.66 -1.08
C PHE A 116 -8.34 -20.56 -2.60
N GLY A 117 -7.32 -19.83 -3.07
CA GLY A 117 -7.00 -19.74 -4.49
C GLY A 117 -6.51 -21.08 -5.05
N VAL A 118 -5.60 -21.75 -4.34
CA VAL A 118 -5.12 -23.08 -4.71
C VAL A 118 -6.24 -24.11 -4.63
N LEU A 119 -7.02 -24.12 -3.55
CA LEU A 119 -8.15 -25.04 -3.37
C LEU A 119 -9.20 -24.88 -4.47
N SER A 120 -9.55 -23.63 -4.79
CA SER A 120 -10.48 -23.34 -5.88
C SER A 120 -9.95 -23.90 -7.20
N ALA A 121 -8.65 -23.72 -7.51
CA ALA A 121 -8.03 -24.20 -8.74
C ALA A 121 -8.03 -25.74 -8.84
N VAL A 122 -7.65 -26.43 -7.75
CA VAL A 122 -7.65 -27.90 -7.69
C VAL A 122 -9.05 -28.47 -7.85
N ARG A 123 -10.07 -27.78 -7.34
CA ARG A 123 -11.49 -28.19 -7.44
C ARG A 123 -12.21 -27.56 -8.64
N ARG A 124 -11.48 -27.13 -9.67
CA ARG A 124 -12.09 -26.60 -10.91
C ARG A 124 -13.05 -27.63 -11.51
N GLY A 125 -14.25 -27.17 -11.90
CA GLY A 125 -15.31 -28.01 -12.46
C GLY A 125 -16.22 -28.66 -11.41
N ARG A 126 -15.91 -28.52 -10.12
CA ARG A 126 -16.80 -28.93 -9.03
C ARG A 126 -17.55 -27.72 -8.46
N ARG A 127 -18.74 -27.97 -7.89
CA ARG A 127 -19.62 -26.92 -7.35
C ARG A 127 -18.97 -26.11 -6.24
N ASP A 128 -18.19 -26.75 -5.38
CA ASP A 128 -17.42 -26.13 -4.30
C ASP A 128 -16.30 -25.21 -4.80
N GLY A 129 -15.55 -25.62 -5.81
CA GLY A 129 -14.54 -24.79 -6.46
C GLY A 129 -15.14 -23.54 -7.12
N THR A 130 -16.33 -23.69 -7.74
CA THR A 130 -17.11 -22.57 -8.28
C THR A 130 -17.64 -21.66 -7.17
N ALA A 131 -18.19 -22.22 -6.09
CA ALA A 131 -18.71 -21.45 -4.95
C ALA A 131 -17.62 -20.59 -4.30
N LEU A 132 -16.41 -21.14 -4.10
CA LEU A 132 -15.27 -20.38 -3.60
C LEU A 132 -14.92 -19.19 -4.50
N ASN A 133 -14.93 -19.38 -5.82
CA ASN A 133 -14.60 -18.31 -6.78
C ASN A 133 -15.70 -17.24 -6.86
N VAL A 134 -16.97 -17.64 -6.77
CA VAL A 134 -18.10 -16.70 -6.72
C VAL A 134 -18.06 -15.91 -5.41
N GLY A 135 -17.89 -16.59 -4.27
CA GLY A 135 -17.81 -15.95 -2.96
C GLY A 135 -16.65 -14.95 -2.86
N ALA A 136 -15.47 -15.29 -3.36
CA ALA A 136 -14.34 -14.35 -3.42
C ALA A 136 -14.65 -13.12 -4.26
N GLN A 137 -15.28 -13.27 -5.43
CA GLN A 137 -15.67 -12.13 -6.26
C GLN A 137 -16.78 -11.28 -5.61
N THR A 138 -17.72 -11.91 -4.90
CA THR A 138 -18.73 -11.20 -4.13
C THR A 138 -18.09 -10.37 -3.03
N ILE A 139 -17.15 -10.93 -2.26
CA ILE A 139 -16.41 -10.21 -1.22
C ILE A 139 -15.59 -9.07 -1.83
N ALA A 140 -14.88 -9.31 -2.93
CA ALA A 140 -14.09 -8.29 -3.61
C ALA A 140 -14.93 -7.12 -4.16
N ALA A 141 -16.22 -7.33 -4.41
CA ALA A 141 -17.14 -6.27 -4.85
C ALA A 141 -17.66 -5.41 -3.68
N VAL A 142 -17.47 -5.84 -2.43
CA VAL A 142 -17.91 -5.09 -1.26
C VAL A 142 -16.97 -3.90 -1.01
N PRO A 143 -17.49 -2.67 -0.88
CA PRO A 143 -16.68 -1.53 -0.49
C PRO A 143 -16.01 -1.74 0.88
N VAL A 144 -14.69 -1.51 0.96
CA VAL A 144 -13.90 -1.74 2.18
C VAL A 144 -14.43 -0.98 3.39
N VAL A 145 -14.97 0.24 3.19
CA VAL A 145 -15.63 1.04 4.24
C VAL A 145 -16.83 0.31 4.81
N TRP A 146 -17.72 -0.16 3.95
CA TRP A 146 -18.95 -0.82 4.36
C TRP A 146 -18.63 -2.14 5.07
N ALA A 147 -17.67 -2.91 4.55
CA ALA A 147 -17.17 -4.11 5.22
C ALA A 147 -16.64 -3.78 6.63
N GLY A 148 -15.83 -2.72 6.75
CA GLY A 148 -15.32 -2.25 8.04
C GLY A 148 -16.42 -1.88 9.02
N MET A 149 -17.43 -1.13 8.58
CA MET A 149 -18.59 -0.77 9.40
C MET A 149 -19.34 -2.00 9.90
N MET A 150 -19.58 -2.99 9.03
CA MET A 150 -20.26 -4.23 9.42
C MET A 150 -19.41 -5.05 10.40
N LEU A 151 -18.10 -5.13 10.17
CA LEU A 151 -17.19 -5.82 11.07
C LEU A 151 -17.11 -5.16 12.45
N VAL A 152 -17.17 -3.83 12.54
CA VAL A 152 -17.29 -3.10 13.81
C VAL A 152 -18.58 -3.48 14.54
N ILE A 153 -19.74 -3.47 13.85
CA ILE A 153 -21.02 -3.85 14.47
C ILE A 153 -20.95 -5.26 15.05
N VAL A 154 -20.43 -6.23 14.28
CA VAL A 154 -20.38 -7.62 14.71
C VAL A 154 -19.35 -7.83 15.83
N PHE A 155 -18.09 -7.47 15.59
CA PHE A 155 -16.97 -7.86 16.47
C PHE A 155 -16.72 -6.91 17.63
N ALA A 156 -17.07 -5.64 17.49
CA ALA A 156 -16.89 -4.65 18.54
C ALA A 156 -18.18 -4.39 19.32
N VAL A 157 -19.32 -4.22 18.64
CA VAL A 157 -20.58 -3.83 19.31
C VAL A 157 -21.34 -5.04 19.85
N TRP A 158 -21.62 -6.05 19.03
CA TRP A 158 -22.41 -7.21 19.46
C TRP A 158 -21.60 -8.20 20.29
N LEU A 159 -20.38 -8.54 19.84
CA LEU A 159 -19.55 -9.54 20.48
C LEU A 159 -18.62 -8.98 21.57
N GLY A 160 -18.26 -7.70 21.49
CA GLY A 160 -17.31 -7.07 22.43
C GLY A 160 -15.88 -7.67 22.37
N TRP A 161 -15.51 -8.33 21.27
CA TRP A 161 -14.22 -9.02 21.15
C TRP A 161 -13.08 -8.05 20.84
N LEU A 162 -13.32 -7.04 20.03
CA LEU A 162 -12.29 -6.13 19.53
C LEU A 162 -12.70 -4.67 19.75
N PRO A 163 -11.74 -3.74 19.91
CA PRO A 163 -12.06 -2.34 20.02
C PRO A 163 -12.72 -1.83 18.74
N ALA A 164 -13.70 -0.94 18.88
CA ALA A 164 -14.38 -0.35 17.74
C ALA A 164 -13.50 0.66 17.01
N GLN A 165 -12.70 1.44 17.75
CA GLN A 165 -11.87 2.53 17.24
C GLN A 165 -10.67 2.81 18.16
N GLY A 166 -9.70 3.54 17.64
CA GLY A 166 -8.57 4.13 18.36
C GLY A 166 -7.34 3.23 18.43
N PHE A 167 -6.21 3.85 18.75
CA PHE A 167 -4.92 3.22 19.02
C PHE A 167 -4.48 3.61 20.45
N PRO A 168 -3.83 2.73 21.22
CA PRO A 168 -3.40 3.04 22.59
C PRO A 168 -2.47 4.26 22.64
N ARG A 169 -2.63 5.11 23.67
CA ARG A 169 -1.79 6.30 23.88
C ARG A 169 -0.33 5.98 24.19
N GLU A 170 -0.12 4.87 24.89
CA GLU A 170 1.19 4.29 25.21
C GLU A 170 1.84 3.67 23.96
N GLY A 171 1.16 3.70 22.80
CA GLY A 171 1.66 3.16 21.56
C GLY A 171 2.02 1.68 21.68
N TRP A 172 3.26 1.36 21.32
CA TRP A 172 3.79 0.00 21.35
C TRP A 172 4.35 -0.42 22.73
N ASP A 173 4.29 0.42 23.76
CA ASP A 173 4.68 0.02 25.13
C ASP A 173 3.77 -1.08 25.71
N ASP A 174 2.54 -1.18 25.22
CA ASP A 174 1.66 -2.36 25.39
C ASP A 174 1.39 -3.01 24.02
N PRO A 175 2.28 -3.93 23.57
CA PRO A 175 2.16 -4.56 22.26
C PRO A 175 0.86 -5.35 22.08
N ALA A 176 0.31 -5.90 23.16
CA ALA A 176 -0.90 -6.71 23.11
C ALA A 176 -2.12 -5.83 22.80
N ARG A 177 -2.23 -4.66 23.45
CA ARG A 177 -3.28 -3.69 23.14
C ARG A 177 -3.09 -3.06 21.76
N ALA A 178 -1.86 -2.71 21.38
CA ALA A 178 -1.55 -2.17 20.06
C ALA A 178 -1.99 -3.16 18.97
N PHE A 179 -1.56 -4.42 19.05
CA PHE A 179 -1.95 -5.47 18.10
C PHE A 179 -3.46 -5.68 18.05
N ARG A 180 -4.13 -5.73 19.21
CA ARG A 180 -5.58 -5.90 19.29
C ARG A 180 -6.34 -4.74 18.64
N SER A 181 -5.81 -3.52 18.73
CA SER A 181 -6.39 -2.33 18.08
C SER A 181 -6.27 -2.35 16.55
N LEU A 182 -5.21 -2.98 16.02
CA LEU A 182 -4.97 -3.09 14.58
C LEU A 182 -5.61 -4.32 13.94
N LEU A 183 -6.01 -5.33 14.73
CA LEU A 183 -6.51 -6.60 14.21
C LEU A 183 -7.78 -6.46 13.36
N LEU A 184 -8.81 -5.78 13.85
CA LEU A 184 -10.07 -5.60 13.11
C LEU A 184 -9.88 -4.73 11.85
N PRO A 185 -9.17 -3.59 11.90
CA PRO A 185 -8.74 -2.84 10.72
C PRO A 185 -7.98 -3.70 9.69
N ALA A 186 -6.99 -4.47 10.14
CA ALA A 186 -6.16 -5.30 9.27
C ALA A 186 -6.97 -6.43 8.61
N VAL A 187 -7.89 -7.05 9.36
CA VAL A 187 -8.82 -8.07 8.81
C VAL A 187 -9.73 -7.44 7.77
N THR A 188 -10.22 -6.23 8.00
CA THR A 188 -11.09 -5.52 7.05
C THR A 188 -10.41 -5.33 5.70
N ILE A 189 -9.18 -4.80 5.70
CA ILE A 189 -8.40 -4.61 4.48
C ILE A 189 -8.01 -5.98 3.89
N GLY A 190 -7.44 -6.85 4.72
CA GLY A 190 -6.88 -8.13 4.28
C GLY A 190 -7.90 -9.10 3.70
N VAL A 191 -9.15 -9.10 4.13
CA VAL A 191 -10.21 -9.95 3.55
C VAL A 191 -10.55 -9.52 2.13
N ILE A 192 -10.71 -8.21 1.89
CA ILE A 192 -11.02 -7.66 0.57
C ILE A 192 -9.84 -7.88 -0.38
N GLU A 193 -8.64 -7.53 0.06
CA GLU A 193 -7.43 -7.69 -0.74
C GLU A 193 -7.07 -9.17 -0.96
N GLY A 194 -7.30 -10.02 0.04
CA GLY A 194 -7.16 -11.47 -0.07
C GLY A 194 -8.12 -12.08 -1.08
N ALA A 195 -9.36 -11.59 -1.13
CA ALA A 195 -10.34 -12.02 -2.12
C ALA A 195 -9.94 -11.62 -3.55
N MET A 196 -9.37 -10.42 -3.74
CA MET A 196 -8.82 -10.01 -5.04
C MET A 196 -7.58 -10.84 -5.42
N LEU A 197 -6.65 -11.03 -4.49
CA LEU A 197 -5.43 -11.80 -4.69
C LEU A 197 -5.73 -13.28 -4.98
N MET A 198 -6.77 -13.85 -4.39
CA MET A 198 -7.21 -15.23 -4.62
C MET A 198 -7.44 -15.53 -6.10
N ARG A 199 -7.96 -14.56 -6.88
CA ARG A 199 -8.17 -14.70 -8.33
C ARG A 199 -6.85 -14.93 -9.06
N PHE A 200 -5.81 -14.19 -8.68
CA PHE A 200 -4.47 -14.33 -9.27
C PHE A 200 -3.81 -15.65 -8.88
N VAL A 201 -3.90 -16.03 -7.59
CA VAL A 201 -3.42 -17.33 -7.10
C VAL A 201 -4.09 -18.47 -7.86
N ARG A 202 -5.42 -18.40 -8.04
CA ARG A 202 -6.20 -19.38 -8.80
C ARG A 202 -5.71 -19.46 -10.25
N SER A 203 -5.55 -18.32 -10.93
CA SER A 203 -5.11 -18.26 -12.32
C SER A 203 -3.73 -18.90 -12.49
N ALA A 204 -2.77 -18.50 -11.66
CA ALA A 204 -1.41 -19.04 -11.68
C ALA A 204 -1.39 -20.55 -11.36
N THR A 205 -2.22 -21.00 -10.42
CA THR A 205 -2.33 -22.43 -10.08
C THR A 205 -2.89 -23.23 -11.26
N LEU A 206 -3.91 -22.73 -11.96
CA LEU A 206 -4.47 -23.40 -13.14
C LEU A 206 -3.46 -23.50 -14.29
N GLN A 207 -2.61 -22.48 -14.48
CA GLN A 207 -1.52 -22.53 -15.44
C GLN A 207 -0.49 -23.59 -15.04
N ALA A 208 -0.11 -23.67 -13.77
CA ALA A 208 0.84 -24.66 -13.26
C ALA A 208 0.36 -26.11 -13.45
N VAL A 209 -0.95 -26.37 -13.28
CA VAL A 209 -1.53 -27.71 -13.54
C VAL A 209 -1.30 -28.19 -14.97
N GLY A 210 -1.26 -27.25 -15.94
CA GLY A 210 -1.07 -27.57 -17.35
C GLY A 210 0.39 -27.84 -17.76
N GLN A 211 1.35 -27.65 -16.85
CA GLN A 211 2.77 -27.73 -17.17
C GLN A 211 3.28 -29.18 -17.22
N ASP A 212 4.23 -29.44 -18.12
CA ASP A 212 4.76 -30.79 -18.37
C ASP A 212 5.45 -31.39 -17.13
N TYR A 213 6.18 -30.59 -16.35
CA TYR A 213 6.82 -31.09 -15.13
C TYR A 213 5.81 -31.60 -14.08
N VAL A 214 4.60 -31.01 -14.00
CA VAL A 214 3.52 -31.51 -13.13
C VAL A 214 2.93 -32.80 -13.70
N ARG A 215 2.74 -32.87 -15.03
CA ARG A 215 2.24 -34.08 -15.71
C ARG A 215 3.21 -35.25 -15.57
N THR A 216 4.50 -35.01 -15.74
CA THR A 216 5.55 -36.02 -15.56
C THR A 216 5.59 -36.51 -14.12
N ALA A 217 5.50 -35.61 -13.14
CA ALA A 217 5.47 -35.99 -11.73
C ALA A 217 4.23 -36.87 -11.39
N ALA A 218 3.08 -36.55 -11.98
CA ALA A 218 1.88 -37.39 -11.87
C ALA A 218 2.05 -38.75 -12.57
N ALA A 219 2.67 -38.78 -13.74
CA ALA A 219 2.96 -40.02 -14.48
C ALA A 219 3.94 -40.94 -13.73
N LYS A 220 4.81 -40.38 -12.89
CA LYS A 220 5.72 -41.12 -12.00
C LYS A 220 5.05 -41.65 -10.72
N GLY A 221 3.73 -41.54 -10.58
CA GLY A 221 2.96 -42.15 -9.49
C GLY A 221 2.42 -41.18 -8.44
N LEU A 222 2.67 -39.86 -8.55
CA LEU A 222 2.00 -38.89 -7.69
C LEU A 222 0.55 -38.66 -8.13
N THR A 223 -0.35 -38.45 -7.18
CA THR A 223 -1.69 -37.94 -7.52
C THR A 223 -1.57 -36.54 -8.13
N ARG A 224 -2.51 -36.14 -9.01
CA ARG A 224 -2.47 -34.80 -9.64
C ARG A 224 -2.36 -33.67 -8.63
N THR A 225 -3.05 -33.78 -7.50
CA THR A 225 -2.98 -32.82 -6.40
C THR A 225 -1.59 -32.81 -5.75
N ARG A 226 -1.01 -33.99 -5.47
CA ARG A 226 0.33 -34.06 -4.85
C ARG A 226 1.42 -33.55 -5.81
N ALA A 227 1.33 -33.88 -7.10
CA ALA A 227 2.21 -33.36 -8.12
C ALA A 227 2.14 -31.82 -8.21
N LEU A 228 0.94 -31.23 -8.16
CA LEU A 228 0.76 -29.78 -8.13
C LEU A 228 1.32 -29.15 -6.85
N LEU A 229 1.00 -29.70 -5.68
CA LEU A 229 1.46 -29.13 -4.40
C LEU A 229 2.98 -29.18 -4.27
N GLN A 230 3.61 -30.29 -4.70
CA GLN A 230 5.04 -30.50 -4.54
C GLN A 230 5.88 -29.87 -5.65
N HIS A 231 5.42 -29.93 -6.91
CA HIS A 231 6.20 -29.47 -8.07
C HIS A 231 5.62 -28.25 -8.76
N GLY A 232 4.32 -27.96 -8.59
CA GLY A 232 3.64 -26.81 -9.20
C GLY A 232 3.67 -25.54 -8.36
N LEU A 233 3.34 -25.63 -7.07
CA LEU A 233 3.23 -24.48 -6.17
C LEU A 233 4.50 -23.61 -6.07
N PRO A 234 5.73 -24.16 -6.07
CA PRO A 234 6.93 -23.32 -6.10
C PRO A 234 6.94 -22.32 -7.27
N ASN A 235 6.47 -22.73 -8.45
CA ASN A 235 6.37 -21.85 -9.62
C ASN A 235 5.15 -20.91 -9.57
N VAL A 236 4.08 -21.30 -8.86
CA VAL A 236 2.94 -20.41 -8.59
C VAL A 236 3.36 -19.26 -7.67
N GLY A 237 4.25 -19.53 -6.70
CA GLY A 237 4.81 -18.53 -5.79
C GLY A 237 5.49 -17.37 -6.51
N LEU A 238 6.17 -17.64 -7.62
CA LEU A 238 6.79 -16.62 -8.47
C LEU A 238 5.75 -15.63 -9.02
N SER A 239 4.67 -16.13 -9.61
CA SER A 239 3.59 -15.28 -10.14
C SER A 239 2.91 -14.46 -9.03
N ILE A 240 2.83 -15.00 -7.81
CA ILE A 240 2.24 -14.31 -6.67
C ILE A 240 3.09 -13.13 -6.26
N ILE A 241 4.42 -13.30 -6.16
CA ILE A 241 5.36 -12.22 -5.80
C ILE A 241 5.16 -10.99 -6.69
N THR A 242 5.01 -11.17 -8.00
CA THR A 242 4.77 -10.05 -8.94
C THR A 242 3.47 -9.31 -8.62
N VAL A 243 2.39 -10.03 -8.30
CA VAL A 243 1.10 -9.44 -7.97
C VAL A 243 1.13 -8.74 -6.61
N LEU A 244 1.96 -9.22 -5.66
CA LEU A 244 2.12 -8.55 -4.36
C LEU A 244 2.64 -7.12 -4.51
N GLY A 245 3.52 -6.85 -5.48
CA GLY A 245 3.99 -5.49 -5.76
C GLY A 245 2.83 -4.53 -6.09
N LEU A 246 1.87 -4.98 -6.89
CA LEU A 246 0.65 -4.22 -7.20
C LEU A 246 -0.27 -4.10 -5.97
N GLN A 247 -0.30 -5.15 -5.14
CA GLN A 247 -1.21 -5.26 -4.01
C GLN A 247 -0.89 -4.28 -2.87
N VAL A 248 0.39 -3.90 -2.72
CA VAL A 248 0.80 -2.94 -1.68
C VAL A 248 0.20 -1.55 -1.91
N ALA A 249 0.07 -1.12 -3.17
CA ALA A 249 -0.63 0.13 -3.47
C ALA A 249 -2.10 0.08 -3.04
N GLY A 250 -2.80 -1.03 -3.31
CA GLY A 250 -4.19 -1.25 -2.88
C GLY A 250 -4.34 -1.20 -1.36
N ILE A 251 -3.45 -1.91 -0.64
CA ILE A 251 -3.44 -1.93 0.83
C ILE A 251 -3.24 -0.53 1.41
N LEU A 252 -2.34 0.29 0.86
CA LEU A 252 -2.15 1.66 1.34
C LEU A 252 -3.38 2.52 1.11
N VAL A 253 -4.02 2.45 -0.06
CA VAL A 253 -5.26 3.17 -0.34
C VAL A 253 -6.37 2.72 0.62
N GLY A 254 -6.50 1.42 0.85
CA GLY A 254 -7.43 0.87 1.84
C GLY A 254 -7.12 1.34 3.26
N ALA A 255 -5.84 1.41 3.63
CA ALA A 255 -5.39 1.88 4.94
C ALA A 255 -5.79 3.33 5.20
N VAL A 256 -5.65 4.24 4.22
CA VAL A 256 -6.10 5.64 4.38
C VAL A 256 -7.55 5.72 4.86
N VAL A 257 -8.42 4.97 4.20
CA VAL A 257 -9.86 4.99 4.48
C VAL A 257 -10.19 4.29 5.79
N ILE A 258 -9.49 3.19 6.09
CA ILE A 258 -9.69 2.41 7.31
C ILE A 258 -9.12 3.09 8.54
N GLU A 259 -8.01 3.81 8.41
CA GLU A 259 -7.48 4.67 9.49
C GLU A 259 -8.49 5.75 9.87
N GLN A 260 -9.16 6.36 8.88
CA GLN A 260 -10.22 7.33 9.12
C GLN A 260 -11.43 6.68 9.83
N LEU A 261 -11.89 5.53 9.32
CA LEU A 261 -13.06 4.83 9.87
C LEU A 261 -12.84 4.36 11.31
N PHE A 262 -11.67 3.80 11.61
CA PHE A 262 -11.32 3.29 12.93
C PHE A 262 -10.66 4.34 13.83
N GLY A 263 -10.52 5.59 13.37
CA GLY A 263 -9.92 6.66 14.16
C GLY A 263 -8.44 6.41 14.54
N LEU A 264 -7.69 5.71 13.69
CA LEU A 264 -6.28 5.40 13.92
C LEU A 264 -5.39 6.61 13.59
N PRO A 265 -4.35 6.91 14.39
CA PRO A 265 -3.43 8.01 14.13
C PRO A 265 -2.32 7.59 13.15
N GLY A 266 -2.70 7.23 11.91
CA GLY A 266 -1.78 6.86 10.84
C GLY A 266 -1.55 7.96 9.79
N ILE A 267 -0.67 7.66 8.82
CA ILE A 267 -0.24 8.58 7.76
C ILE A 267 -1.41 8.92 6.84
N GLY A 268 -2.27 7.95 6.55
CA GLY A 268 -3.39 8.16 5.64
C GLY A 268 -4.44 9.10 6.22
N ARG A 269 -4.75 8.96 7.51
CA ARG A 269 -5.61 9.93 8.21
C ARG A 269 -4.98 11.32 8.27
N MET A 270 -3.67 11.41 8.52
CA MET A 270 -2.92 12.68 8.51
C MET A 270 -3.05 13.37 7.14
N LEU A 271 -2.81 12.63 6.05
CA LEU A 271 -2.97 13.13 4.68
C LEU A 271 -4.35 13.69 4.39
N VAL A 272 -5.41 12.98 4.78
CA VAL A 272 -6.77 13.49 4.58
C VAL A 272 -7.02 14.79 5.36
N ALA A 273 -6.50 14.87 6.58
CA ALA A 273 -6.63 16.07 7.41
C ALA A 273 -5.85 17.25 6.83
N ASP A 274 -4.60 17.04 6.39
CA ASP A 274 -3.72 18.09 5.90
C ASP A 274 -4.12 18.60 4.52
N VAL A 275 -4.70 17.74 3.67
CA VAL A 275 -5.40 18.16 2.45
C VAL A 275 -6.58 19.08 2.80
N GLY A 276 -7.38 18.71 3.81
CA GLY A 276 -8.51 19.54 4.28
C GLY A 276 -8.07 20.89 4.85
N ASN A 277 -6.96 20.91 5.58
CA ASN A 277 -6.40 22.11 6.21
C ASN A 277 -5.50 22.94 5.28
N ARG A 278 -5.25 22.47 4.05
CA ARG A 278 -4.39 23.12 3.04
C ARG A 278 -2.95 23.28 3.51
N ASP A 279 -2.44 22.35 4.32
CA ASP A 279 -1.03 22.33 4.71
C ASP A 279 -0.19 21.69 3.60
N LEU A 280 0.06 22.47 2.53
CA LEU A 280 0.66 21.94 1.31
C LEU A 280 2.04 21.31 1.51
N PRO A 281 2.95 21.85 2.35
CA PRO A 281 4.23 21.17 2.63
C PRO A 281 4.06 19.78 3.24
N LYS A 282 3.11 19.60 4.17
CA LYS A 282 2.80 18.28 4.74
C LYS A 282 2.26 17.33 3.69
N VAL A 283 1.22 17.75 2.95
CA VAL A 283 0.63 16.96 1.86
C VAL A 283 1.69 16.55 0.84
N GLN A 284 2.58 17.47 0.48
CA GLN A 284 3.66 17.23 -0.46
C GLN A 284 4.65 16.16 0.05
N GLY A 285 5.07 16.26 1.32
CA GLY A 285 5.97 15.28 1.95
C GLY A 285 5.32 13.91 2.11
N GLU A 286 4.07 13.86 2.56
CA GLU A 286 3.30 12.64 2.75
C GLU A 286 3.07 11.89 1.44
N LEU A 287 2.64 12.57 0.38
CA LEU A 287 2.46 11.96 -0.93
C LEU A 287 3.77 11.42 -1.49
N LEU A 288 4.87 12.14 -1.30
CA LEU A 288 6.19 11.69 -1.75
C LEU A 288 6.62 10.43 -0.99
N VAL A 289 6.47 10.40 0.33
CA VAL A 289 6.88 9.26 1.16
C VAL A 289 6.00 8.04 0.90
N LEU A 290 4.68 8.20 0.80
CA LEU A 290 3.77 7.11 0.47
C LEU A 290 4.04 6.55 -0.94
N THR A 291 4.23 7.42 -1.92
CA THR A 291 4.54 6.99 -3.29
C THR A 291 5.90 6.33 -3.36
N GLY A 292 6.91 6.92 -2.70
CA GLY A 292 8.25 6.35 -2.62
C GLY A 292 8.26 4.99 -1.96
N PHE A 293 7.48 4.79 -0.89
CA PHE A 293 7.33 3.50 -0.24
C PHE A 293 6.76 2.44 -1.20
N VAL A 294 5.71 2.76 -1.96
CA VAL A 294 5.16 1.83 -2.98
C VAL A 294 6.21 1.46 -4.02
N LEU A 295 6.94 2.46 -4.55
CA LEU A 295 7.96 2.23 -5.58
C LEU A 295 9.13 1.41 -5.05
N VAL A 296 9.58 1.67 -3.81
CA VAL A 296 10.64 0.90 -3.14
C VAL A 296 10.19 -0.54 -2.91
N VAL A 297 8.97 -0.76 -2.44
CA VAL A 297 8.43 -2.11 -2.27
C VAL A 297 8.35 -2.83 -3.61
N GLY A 298 7.88 -2.17 -4.66
CA GLY A 298 7.89 -2.72 -6.02
C GLY A 298 9.29 -3.10 -6.50
N PHE A 299 10.28 -2.23 -6.27
CA PHE A 299 11.69 -2.52 -6.56
C PHE A 299 12.22 -3.74 -5.79
N VAL A 300 11.89 -3.86 -4.50
CA VAL A 300 12.26 -5.02 -3.68
C VAL A 300 11.60 -6.29 -4.22
N VAL A 301 10.33 -6.22 -4.59
CA VAL A 301 9.57 -7.33 -5.21
C VAL A 301 10.22 -7.78 -6.51
N ASP A 302 10.59 -6.85 -7.39
CA ASP A 302 11.28 -7.14 -8.65
C ASP A 302 12.62 -7.86 -8.42
N LEU A 303 13.39 -7.39 -7.43
CA LEU A 303 14.67 -8.01 -7.07
C LEU A 303 14.47 -9.43 -6.52
N LEU A 304 13.51 -9.61 -5.59
CA LEU A 304 13.16 -10.92 -5.05
C LEU A 304 12.70 -11.87 -6.15
N HIS A 305 11.90 -11.39 -7.10
CA HIS A 305 11.40 -12.21 -8.19
C HIS A 305 12.55 -12.77 -9.06
N ARG A 306 13.58 -11.97 -9.39
CA ARG A 306 14.75 -12.46 -10.13
C ARG A 306 15.68 -13.36 -9.30
N VAL A 307 15.76 -13.12 -7.99
CA VAL A 307 16.52 -14.00 -7.09
C VAL A 307 15.84 -15.36 -6.98
N ILE A 308 14.52 -15.42 -6.96
CA ILE A 308 13.78 -16.68 -6.78
C ILE A 308 13.59 -17.39 -8.14
N ASP A 309 13.45 -16.67 -9.26
CA ASP A 309 13.33 -17.27 -10.60
C ASP A 309 14.69 -17.36 -11.33
N PRO A 310 15.33 -18.54 -11.39
CA PRO A 310 16.58 -18.73 -12.13
C PRO A 310 16.40 -18.57 -13.65
N ARG A 311 15.19 -18.72 -14.22
CA ARG A 311 14.96 -18.63 -15.68
C ARG A 311 15.15 -17.20 -16.20
N GLN A 312 14.83 -16.20 -15.39
CA GLN A 312 15.10 -14.79 -15.72
C GLN A 312 16.59 -14.43 -15.67
N ARG A 313 17.45 -15.35 -15.21
CA ARG A 313 18.90 -15.15 -15.19
C ARG A 313 19.57 -15.55 -16.49
N GLU A 314 18.95 -16.45 -17.26
CA GLU A 314 19.50 -17.04 -18.49
C GLU A 314 18.98 -16.37 -19.78
N ALA A 315 17.93 -15.54 -19.70
CA ALA A 315 17.30 -14.89 -20.85
C ALA A 315 17.99 -13.57 -21.32
N GLU A 316 19.30 -13.42 -21.08
CA GLU A 316 20.11 -12.29 -21.60
C GLU A 316 21.20 -12.78 -22.55
#